data_AF-A0A5C7EZ20-F1
#
_entry.id   AF-A0A5C7EZ20-F1
#
_cell.length_a   1.000
_cell.length_b   1.000
_cell.length_c   1.000
_cell.angle_alpha   90.00
_cell.angle_beta   90.00
_cell.angle_gamma   90.00
#
_symmetry.space_group_name_H-M   'P 1'
#
loop_
_entity.id
_entity.type
_entity.pdbx_description
1 polymer ?
#
loop_
_entity_poly.entity_id
_entity_poly.type
_entity_poly.pdbx_seq_one_letter_code
_entity_poly.pdbx_strand_id
1 'polypeptide(L)'
;MKKIFTFLLVNLLFASTFAQIPTGYYSGTTGLTGYPLKTKLSQIITAGHQDMGYGGLWIGYQTTDRDYYYENNGKVLDMYSENPTGADPYEYNITSDQCGNYSAEGACYNREHTVPQSLFNSANPMHNDIHFIPPTDGKVNGVRSNYPYGVVTTPTWTSLNGSKLGPNTTTGYSGVVFEPINAFKGDIARMIFYFVTRYQNQIPSFSSGNMLDGTTTRSLTQWELEVLLAWNDADPVSPREIDRNNAAYAFQGNRNPYIDNPNWVHEVWGFVNTTPDTVAPSTPTNLAVNNITGNSATATWTASTDNIAVAGYNVYLNGVLFGSSGSTTFNITGLNPNTLYSVTVTAFDAAGNNSPASAPVNFTTLNVVVPPGNSNELYISEYVEGTSNNRAIELTNATPDPIDLSNYSIQKQVNGAGAWGGNFPLTGTLAPNTAFVVKNFNATFTCTFTADMTATGTPLDFNGNDPVGLFKNGVLIDIVGTFNGGSADFAADTTLRRNVNNPSTTYSATQWDSFPVNTCDNLGIANPASVLATVENDLSQSWSVYPNPVKNGILYILGEDLNQVNRAEIYDMNGALIQVIDKPFRSSNKIILRNSTKGNYILKAGSYSTKFIVN
;
A
#
# COMPACT_ATOMS: atom_id res chain seq x y z
N MET A 1 24.07 61.03 -46.44
CA MET A 1 23.17 59.94 -46.82
C MET A 1 23.83 58.60 -46.50
N LYS A 2 23.54 58.00 -45.33
CA LYS A 2 23.98 56.64 -45.00
C LYS A 2 22.73 55.82 -44.71
N LYS A 3 22.49 54.83 -45.58
CA LYS A 3 21.32 53.93 -45.56
C LYS A 3 21.47 52.96 -44.39
N ILE A 4 20.44 52.86 -43.56
CA ILE A 4 20.30 51.84 -42.52
C ILE A 4 19.69 50.60 -43.20
N PHE A 5 20.42 49.49 -43.20
CA PHE A 5 19.89 48.17 -43.54
C PHE A 5 19.38 47.51 -42.26
N THR A 6 18.08 47.29 -42.17
CA THR A 6 17.45 46.50 -41.11
C THR A 6 17.48 45.03 -41.55
N PHE A 7 18.31 44.21 -40.91
CA PHE A 7 18.27 42.75 -41.07
C PHE A 7 17.31 42.19 -40.01
N LEU A 8 16.17 41.67 -40.46
CA LEU A 8 15.20 40.94 -39.63
C LEU A 8 15.69 39.49 -39.53
N LEU A 9 16.33 39.14 -38.41
CA LEU A 9 16.77 37.77 -38.14
C LEU A 9 15.63 37.02 -37.43
N VAL A 10 14.83 36.28 -38.20
CA VAL A 10 13.85 35.32 -37.67
C VAL A 10 14.62 34.09 -37.19
N ASN A 11 14.88 34.01 -35.88
CA ASN A 11 15.36 32.79 -35.24
C ASN A 11 14.18 31.84 -35.06
N LEU A 12 14.02 30.88 -35.97
CA LEU A 12 13.26 29.65 -35.72
C LEU A 12 14.14 28.73 -34.86
N LEU A 13 14.03 28.87 -33.54
CA LEU A 13 14.50 27.87 -32.58
C LEU A 13 13.52 26.70 -32.62
N PHE A 14 13.79 25.69 -33.44
CA PHE A 14 13.28 24.34 -33.18
C PHE A 14 14.04 23.78 -31.98
N ALA A 15 13.50 23.99 -30.78
CA ALA A 15 13.91 23.23 -29.62
C ALA A 15 13.31 21.82 -29.79
N SER A 16 14.13 20.88 -30.27
CA SER A 16 13.85 19.45 -30.11
C SER A 16 13.80 19.17 -28.62
N THR A 17 12.61 19.15 -28.04
CA THR A 17 12.40 18.76 -26.65
C THR A 17 12.59 17.25 -26.57
N PHE A 18 13.80 16.80 -26.26
CA PHE A 18 13.98 15.44 -25.77
C PHE A 18 13.14 15.32 -24.50
N ALA A 19 12.10 14.48 -24.53
CA ALA A 19 11.20 14.29 -23.41
C ALA A 19 11.97 13.58 -22.27
N GLN A 20 12.65 14.35 -21.42
CA GLN A 20 13.33 13.81 -20.25
C GLN A 20 12.32 13.11 -19.33
N ILE A 21 12.79 12.09 -18.63
CA ILE A 21 12.04 11.43 -17.56
C ILE A 21 11.46 12.52 -16.64
N PRO A 22 10.13 12.57 -16.42
CA PRO A 22 9.53 13.60 -15.59
C PRO A 22 10.21 13.66 -14.22
N THR A 23 10.48 14.87 -13.73
CA THR A 23 11.10 15.05 -12.42
C THR A 23 10.28 14.33 -11.35
N GLY A 24 10.93 13.46 -10.58
CA GLY A 24 10.28 12.69 -9.52
C GLY A 24 9.45 11.48 -10.00
N TYR A 25 9.49 11.10 -11.29
CA TYR A 25 8.74 9.97 -11.82
C TYR A 25 8.99 8.66 -11.05
N TYR A 26 10.25 8.42 -10.66
CA TYR A 26 10.66 7.23 -9.89
C TYR A 26 10.79 7.47 -8.37
N SER A 27 10.07 8.44 -7.81
CA SER A 27 10.17 8.76 -6.37
C SER A 27 9.84 7.56 -5.48
N GLY A 28 10.65 7.37 -4.43
CA GLY A 28 10.50 6.28 -3.47
C GLY A 28 11.09 4.93 -3.90
N THR A 29 11.92 4.91 -4.95
CA THR A 29 12.71 3.73 -5.35
C THR A 29 14.08 3.67 -4.66
N THR A 30 14.54 4.77 -4.05
CA THR A 30 15.88 4.90 -3.44
C THR A 30 16.16 3.79 -2.43
N GLY A 31 17.22 3.02 -2.67
CA GLY A 31 17.70 1.97 -1.78
C GLY A 31 16.89 0.66 -1.82
N LEU A 32 15.86 0.57 -2.65
CA LEU A 32 15.13 -0.67 -2.86
C LEU A 32 15.89 -1.57 -3.84
N THR A 33 15.85 -2.88 -3.60
CA THR A 33 16.32 -3.92 -4.51
C THR A 33 15.31 -5.08 -4.49
N GLY A 34 15.50 -6.08 -5.35
CA GLY A 34 14.72 -7.30 -5.41
C GLY A 34 13.22 -7.08 -5.60
N TYR A 35 12.42 -7.88 -4.90
CA TYR A 35 10.96 -7.80 -4.94
C TYR A 35 10.39 -6.45 -4.46
N PRO A 36 10.93 -5.79 -3.40
CA PRO A 36 10.53 -4.43 -3.05
C PRO A 36 10.69 -3.41 -4.19
N LEU A 37 11.83 -3.43 -4.90
CA LEU A 37 12.04 -2.55 -6.05
C LEU A 37 11.04 -2.85 -7.16
N LYS A 38 10.88 -4.13 -7.53
CA LYS A 38 9.89 -4.55 -8.54
C LYS A 38 8.48 -4.09 -8.22
N THR A 39 8.04 -4.28 -6.97
CA THR A 39 6.71 -3.87 -6.51
C THR A 39 6.54 -2.35 -6.58
N LYS A 40 7.57 -1.58 -6.18
CA LYS A 40 7.53 -0.12 -6.27
C LYS A 40 7.45 0.36 -7.72
N LEU A 41 8.22 -0.24 -8.63
CA LEU A 41 8.17 0.05 -10.06
C LEU A 41 6.79 -0.30 -10.64
N SER A 42 6.23 -1.47 -10.29
CA SER A 42 4.88 -1.90 -10.66
C SER A 42 3.81 -0.85 -10.32
N GLN A 43 3.85 -0.30 -9.10
CA GLN A 43 2.95 0.76 -8.66
C GLN A 43 3.09 2.04 -9.51
N ILE A 44 4.34 2.48 -9.76
CA ILE A 44 4.63 3.70 -10.54
C ILE A 44 4.10 3.58 -11.97
N ILE A 45 4.45 2.50 -12.66
CA ILE A 45 4.12 2.32 -14.08
C ILE A 45 2.65 1.93 -14.30
N THR A 46 1.97 1.43 -13.27
CA THR A 46 0.53 1.20 -13.28
C THR A 46 -0.24 2.51 -13.10
N ALA A 47 0.18 3.38 -12.17
CA ALA A 47 -0.53 4.62 -11.86
C ALA A 47 -0.54 5.63 -13.02
N GLY A 48 0.50 5.66 -13.85
CA GLY A 48 0.61 6.61 -14.97
C GLY A 48 -0.06 6.17 -16.28
N HIS A 49 -0.46 4.90 -16.41
CA HIS A 49 -0.87 4.36 -17.70
C HIS A 49 -2.30 4.75 -18.12
N GLN A 50 -2.46 5.05 -19.41
CA GLN A 50 -3.72 5.26 -20.09
C GLN A 50 -3.92 4.18 -21.17
N ASP A 51 -5.03 3.44 -21.12
CA ASP A 51 -5.37 2.45 -22.15
C ASP A 51 -5.90 3.16 -23.40
N MET A 52 -5.09 3.16 -24.45
CA MET A 52 -5.42 3.80 -25.73
C MET A 52 -6.23 2.90 -26.67
N GLY A 53 -6.58 1.69 -26.21
CA GLY A 53 -7.31 0.69 -26.97
C GLY A 53 -6.46 0.01 -28.05
N TYR A 54 -6.91 -1.17 -28.51
CA TYR A 54 -6.15 -1.98 -29.46
C TYR A 54 -5.91 -1.32 -30.82
N GLY A 55 -6.86 -0.47 -31.26
CA GLY A 55 -6.71 0.34 -32.47
C GLY A 55 -5.76 1.53 -32.30
N GLY A 56 -5.56 2.00 -31.05
CA GLY A 56 -4.65 3.09 -30.73
C GLY A 56 -3.18 2.74 -30.99
N LEU A 57 -2.81 1.45 -30.92
CA LEU A 57 -1.46 0.99 -31.22
C LEU A 57 -0.96 1.45 -32.61
N TRP A 58 -1.84 1.43 -33.63
CA TRP A 58 -1.50 1.93 -34.96
C TRP A 58 -1.16 3.42 -35.00
N ILE A 59 -1.76 4.21 -34.10
CA ILE A 59 -1.43 5.63 -33.95
C ILE A 59 -0.09 5.76 -33.22
N GLY A 60 0.12 4.98 -32.15
CA GLY A 60 1.35 4.98 -31.38
C GLY A 60 2.59 4.65 -32.23
N TYR A 61 2.51 3.64 -33.10
CA TYR A 61 3.65 3.24 -33.95
C TYR A 61 4.18 4.36 -34.83
N GLN A 62 3.33 5.29 -35.26
CA GLN A 62 3.74 6.44 -36.07
C GLN A 62 4.77 7.33 -35.36
N THR A 63 4.93 7.21 -34.04
CA THR A 63 5.97 7.89 -33.25
C THR A 63 6.93 6.93 -32.55
N THR A 64 6.50 5.73 -32.14
CA THR A 64 7.33 4.81 -31.34
C THR A 64 8.26 3.91 -32.15
N ASP A 65 7.90 3.56 -33.39
CA ASP A 65 8.56 2.47 -34.14
C ASP A 65 8.88 2.89 -35.59
N ARG A 66 9.32 4.14 -35.79
CA ARG A 66 9.89 4.58 -37.07
C ARG A 66 11.37 4.27 -37.14
N ASP A 67 11.82 3.78 -38.29
CA ASP A 67 13.24 3.57 -38.52
C ASP A 67 13.96 4.88 -38.84
N TYR A 68 14.69 5.36 -37.84
CA TYR A 68 15.62 6.48 -37.90
C TYR A 68 17.05 6.06 -37.53
N TYR A 69 17.33 4.76 -37.42
CA TYR A 69 18.56 4.25 -36.82
C TYR A 69 19.38 3.37 -37.76
N TYR A 70 18.73 2.63 -38.65
CA TYR A 70 19.40 1.74 -39.60
C TYR A 70 19.42 2.38 -41.00
N GLU A 71 18.38 2.20 -41.82
CA GLU A 71 18.25 2.86 -43.12
C GLU A 71 17.85 4.33 -43.01
N ASN A 72 17.27 4.72 -41.88
CA ASN A 72 16.86 6.10 -41.57
C ASN A 72 15.90 6.68 -42.63
N ASN A 73 14.95 5.86 -43.05
CA ASN A 73 13.99 6.15 -44.12
C ASN A 73 12.58 6.49 -43.57
N GLY A 74 12.37 6.40 -42.25
CA GLY A 74 11.09 6.67 -41.58
C GLY A 74 10.00 5.63 -41.82
N LYS A 75 10.36 4.44 -42.34
CA LYS A 75 9.51 3.24 -42.45
C LYS A 75 9.28 2.62 -41.07
N VAL A 76 8.54 1.52 -41.01
CA VAL A 76 8.39 0.74 -39.76
C VAL A 76 9.75 0.13 -39.41
N LEU A 77 10.22 0.36 -38.18
CA LEU A 77 11.35 -0.38 -37.62
C LEU A 77 10.82 -1.71 -37.08
N ASP A 78 10.86 -2.72 -37.95
CA ASP A 78 10.38 -4.07 -37.67
C ASP A 78 11.56 -4.98 -37.26
N MET A 79 11.59 -5.36 -35.98
CA MET A 79 12.62 -6.26 -35.43
C MET A 79 12.69 -7.66 -36.10
N TYR A 80 11.68 -8.04 -36.90
CA TYR A 80 11.62 -9.29 -37.66
C TYR A 80 11.99 -9.12 -39.15
N SER A 81 12.13 -7.90 -39.68
CA SER A 81 12.73 -7.64 -40.99
C SER A 81 14.15 -7.10 -40.88
N GLU A 82 14.42 -6.35 -39.82
CA GLU A 82 15.59 -5.48 -39.73
C GLU A 82 16.92 -6.22 -39.95
N ASN A 83 17.78 -5.64 -40.79
CA ASN A 83 19.15 -6.09 -41.05
C ASN A 83 20.17 -5.02 -40.66
N PRO A 84 20.71 -5.05 -39.42
CA PRO A 84 21.60 -4.02 -38.90
C PRO A 84 22.91 -3.76 -39.67
N THR A 85 23.25 -4.62 -40.64
CA THR A 85 24.51 -4.56 -41.40
C THR A 85 24.30 -4.34 -42.89
N GLY A 86 23.06 -4.22 -43.35
CA GLY A 86 22.72 -4.14 -44.77
C GLY A 86 21.38 -3.48 -44.98
N ALA A 87 20.76 -3.76 -46.12
CA ALA A 87 19.39 -3.36 -46.36
C ALA A 87 18.44 -4.44 -45.84
N ASP A 88 17.28 -3.99 -45.37
CA ASP A 88 16.16 -4.85 -45.05
C ASP A 88 15.71 -5.73 -46.22
N PRO A 89 15.30 -6.99 -45.96
CA PRO A 89 14.73 -7.88 -46.96
C PRO A 89 13.39 -7.34 -47.49
N TYR A 90 12.68 -6.55 -46.70
CA TYR A 90 11.43 -5.87 -47.02
C TYR A 90 11.16 -4.77 -45.98
N GLU A 91 10.44 -3.72 -46.38
CA GLU A 91 10.13 -2.56 -45.53
C GLU A 91 8.64 -2.20 -45.63
N TYR A 92 8.11 -1.54 -44.61
CA TYR A 92 6.68 -1.20 -44.54
C TYR A 92 6.41 0.29 -44.38
N ASN A 93 5.39 0.80 -45.09
CA ASN A 93 4.81 2.10 -44.82
C ASN A 93 3.91 2.02 -43.58
N ILE A 94 4.24 2.80 -42.55
CA ILE A 94 3.61 2.78 -41.22
C ILE A 94 2.12 3.19 -41.16
N THR A 95 1.53 3.62 -42.27
CA THR A 95 0.12 4.03 -42.33
C THR A 95 -0.71 3.20 -43.30
N SER A 96 -0.09 2.42 -44.20
CA SER A 96 -0.81 1.70 -45.26
C SER A 96 -0.60 0.20 -45.26
N ASP A 97 0.50 -0.30 -44.71
CA ASP A 97 0.90 -1.70 -44.90
C ASP A 97 0.58 -2.58 -43.68
N GLN A 98 -0.38 -2.15 -42.83
CA GLN A 98 -0.88 -2.88 -41.68
C GLN A 98 -1.92 -3.95 -42.07
N CYS A 99 -1.88 -5.13 -41.43
CA CYS A 99 -2.84 -6.21 -41.74
C CYS A 99 -3.14 -7.13 -40.55
N GLY A 100 -4.11 -8.03 -40.73
CA GLY A 100 -4.37 -9.16 -39.83
C GLY A 100 -4.29 -10.55 -40.49
N ASN A 101 -4.03 -10.61 -41.81
CA ASN A 101 -3.88 -11.84 -42.59
C ASN A 101 -2.64 -11.73 -43.46
N TYR A 102 -1.80 -12.76 -43.46
CA TYR A 102 -0.51 -12.78 -44.14
C TYR A 102 -0.17 -14.22 -44.59
N SER A 103 0.49 -14.36 -45.74
CA SER A 103 0.85 -15.66 -46.32
C SER A 103 2.36 -15.86 -46.50
N ALA A 104 3.14 -14.79 -46.53
CA ALA A 104 4.59 -14.78 -46.71
C ALA A 104 5.21 -13.59 -45.95
N GLU A 105 6.51 -13.68 -45.68
CA GLU A 105 7.31 -12.54 -45.19
C GLU A 105 7.26 -11.38 -46.20
N GLY A 106 7.28 -10.15 -45.72
CA GLY A 106 7.17 -8.95 -46.58
C GLY A 106 5.75 -8.59 -47.01
N ALA A 107 4.72 -9.33 -46.57
CA ALA A 107 3.34 -9.09 -47.00
C ALA A 107 2.73 -7.83 -46.35
N CYS A 108 2.97 -7.65 -45.05
CA CYS A 108 2.45 -6.57 -44.22
C CYS A 108 2.96 -6.73 -42.79
N TYR A 109 2.90 -5.65 -42.01
CA TYR A 109 3.21 -5.71 -40.59
C TYR A 109 1.93 -5.87 -39.74
N ASN A 110 2.09 -6.49 -38.57
CA ASN A 110 1.07 -6.74 -37.57
C ASN A 110 1.59 -6.38 -36.16
N ARG A 111 0.71 -6.40 -35.17
CA ARG A 111 1.04 -6.18 -33.76
C ARG A 111 1.57 -7.48 -33.15
N GLU A 112 2.83 -7.49 -32.74
CA GLU A 112 3.45 -8.61 -32.02
C GLU A 112 3.20 -8.47 -30.53
N HIS A 113 2.48 -9.40 -29.91
CA HIS A 113 2.44 -9.45 -28.45
C HIS A 113 3.66 -10.20 -27.94
N THR A 114 4.75 -9.49 -27.62
CA THR A 114 6.02 -10.09 -27.14
C THR A 114 5.78 -11.05 -25.98
N VAL A 115 4.90 -10.70 -25.03
CA VAL A 115 4.26 -11.68 -24.14
C VAL A 115 2.95 -12.13 -24.77
N PRO A 116 2.77 -13.43 -25.13
CA PRO A 116 1.63 -13.86 -25.94
C PRO A 116 0.28 -13.55 -25.30
N GLN A 117 -0.63 -12.95 -26.07
CA GLN A 117 -1.97 -12.59 -25.58
C GLN A 117 -2.83 -13.77 -25.11
N SER A 118 -2.51 -14.99 -25.55
CA SER A 118 -3.14 -16.22 -25.05
C SER A 118 -2.87 -16.45 -23.56
N LEU A 119 -1.79 -15.90 -23.00
CA LEU A 119 -1.44 -16.12 -21.59
C LEU A 119 -2.38 -15.40 -20.62
N PHE A 120 -2.99 -14.31 -21.08
CA PHE A 120 -3.86 -13.42 -20.30
C PHE A 120 -5.25 -13.25 -20.94
N ASN A 121 -5.67 -14.18 -21.81
CA ASN A 121 -6.97 -14.18 -22.49
C ASN A 121 -7.30 -12.86 -23.22
N SER A 122 -6.29 -12.20 -23.80
CA SER A 122 -6.43 -10.90 -24.46
C SER A 122 -7.10 -9.83 -23.58
N ALA A 123 -6.97 -9.94 -22.25
CA ALA A 123 -7.55 -9.00 -21.31
C ALA A 123 -6.91 -7.60 -21.42
N ASN A 124 -7.73 -6.57 -21.24
CA ASN A 124 -7.27 -5.19 -21.10
C ASN A 124 -6.80 -4.94 -19.65
N PRO A 125 -5.79 -4.06 -19.43
CA PRO A 125 -5.12 -3.23 -20.44
C PRO A 125 -3.92 -3.91 -21.14
N MET A 126 -3.55 -5.14 -20.75
CA MET A 126 -2.38 -5.85 -21.31
C MET A 126 -2.43 -5.93 -22.84
N HIS A 127 -3.59 -6.23 -23.39
CA HIS A 127 -3.77 -6.39 -24.84
C HIS A 127 -3.42 -5.14 -25.67
N ASN A 128 -3.36 -3.95 -25.06
CA ASN A 128 -3.24 -2.67 -25.77
C ASN A 128 -1.98 -1.86 -25.38
N ASP A 129 -1.09 -2.41 -24.56
CA ASP A 129 0.05 -1.68 -24.02
C ASP A 129 1.24 -1.65 -24.99
N ILE A 130 1.58 -0.45 -25.47
CA ILE A 130 2.60 -0.28 -26.51
C ILE A 130 4.02 -0.65 -26.07
N HIS A 131 4.30 -0.69 -24.76
CA HIS A 131 5.65 -0.97 -24.26
C HIS A 131 6.14 -2.36 -24.61
N PHE A 132 5.24 -3.34 -24.79
CA PHE A 132 5.61 -4.71 -25.14
C PHE A 132 4.97 -5.21 -26.45
N ILE A 133 4.29 -4.33 -27.19
CA ILE A 133 3.64 -4.69 -28.44
C ILE A 133 4.25 -3.90 -29.61
N PRO A 134 5.37 -4.34 -30.20
CA PRO A 134 5.95 -3.70 -31.38
C PRO A 134 5.19 -4.07 -32.68
N PRO A 135 5.28 -3.23 -33.73
CA PRO A 135 4.88 -3.62 -35.08
C PRO A 135 5.95 -4.51 -35.70
N THR A 136 5.56 -5.67 -36.23
CA THR A 136 6.49 -6.61 -36.87
C THR A 136 5.90 -7.33 -38.07
N ASP A 137 6.74 -7.97 -38.89
CA ASP A 137 6.31 -8.79 -40.01
C ASP A 137 5.23 -9.79 -39.59
N GLY A 138 4.09 -9.76 -40.29
CA GLY A 138 2.95 -10.61 -39.98
C GLY A 138 3.28 -12.10 -40.05
N LYS A 139 4.04 -12.54 -41.07
CA LYS A 139 4.38 -13.96 -41.23
C LYS A 139 5.35 -14.43 -40.15
N VAL A 140 6.38 -13.66 -39.81
CA VAL A 140 7.32 -14.00 -38.73
C VAL A 140 6.60 -14.04 -37.38
N ASN A 141 5.74 -13.06 -37.08
CA ASN A 141 4.83 -13.06 -35.92
C ASN A 141 3.97 -14.33 -35.87
N GLY A 142 3.31 -14.68 -36.97
CA GLY A 142 2.49 -15.90 -37.05
C GLY A 142 3.28 -17.21 -36.88
N VAL A 143 4.55 -17.24 -37.33
CA VAL A 143 5.46 -18.38 -37.10
C VAL A 143 5.90 -18.44 -35.64
N ARG A 144 6.19 -17.31 -35.01
CA ARG A 144 6.51 -17.22 -33.58
C ARG A 144 5.36 -17.74 -32.72
N SER A 145 4.11 -17.52 -33.12
CA SER A 145 2.92 -18.03 -32.43
C SER A 145 2.88 -17.62 -30.95
N ASN A 146 2.74 -18.57 -30.02
CA ASN A 146 2.83 -18.33 -28.58
C ASN A 146 4.10 -18.93 -27.96
N TYR A 147 5.13 -19.23 -28.76
CA TYR A 147 6.37 -19.80 -28.25
C TYR A 147 7.14 -18.75 -27.42
N PRO A 148 7.72 -19.14 -26.27
CA PRO A 148 8.59 -18.27 -25.51
C PRO A 148 9.86 -17.93 -26.30
N TYR A 149 10.51 -16.84 -25.92
CA TYR A 149 11.79 -16.49 -26.54
C TYR A 149 12.89 -17.34 -25.93
N GLY A 150 13.87 -17.74 -26.74
CA GLY A 150 14.92 -18.63 -26.27
C GLY A 150 16.04 -18.76 -27.28
N VAL A 151 17.01 -19.63 -26.99
CA VAL A 151 18.15 -19.85 -27.87
C VAL A 151 17.96 -21.17 -28.62
N VAL A 152 17.97 -21.12 -29.95
CA VAL A 152 17.64 -22.26 -30.82
C VAL A 152 18.89 -23.08 -31.15
N THR A 153 18.83 -24.39 -30.90
CA THR A 153 19.95 -25.31 -31.21
C THR A 153 20.08 -25.55 -32.70
N THR A 154 18.97 -25.97 -33.31
CA THR A 154 18.87 -26.35 -34.72
C THR A 154 17.57 -25.78 -35.25
N PRO A 155 17.63 -24.74 -36.09
CA PRO A 155 16.44 -24.09 -36.61
C PRO A 155 15.59 -25.08 -37.41
N THR A 156 14.32 -25.17 -37.04
CA THR A 156 13.27 -25.79 -37.87
C THR A 156 12.74 -24.82 -38.92
N TRP A 157 12.92 -23.52 -38.68
CA TRP A 157 12.62 -22.43 -39.61
C TRP A 157 13.52 -21.24 -39.32
N THR A 158 13.81 -20.42 -40.34
CA THR A 158 14.60 -19.19 -40.23
C THR A 158 13.98 -18.12 -41.13
N SER A 159 13.73 -16.94 -40.58
CA SER A 159 13.25 -15.77 -41.34
C SER A 159 14.33 -15.23 -42.26
N LEU A 160 13.94 -14.33 -43.17
CA LEU A 160 14.88 -13.65 -44.06
C LEU A 160 15.88 -12.77 -43.30
N ASN A 161 15.50 -12.20 -42.15
CA ASN A 161 16.42 -11.44 -41.30
C ASN A 161 17.33 -12.33 -40.42
N GLY A 162 17.05 -13.63 -40.34
CA GLY A 162 17.86 -14.60 -39.60
C GLY A 162 17.35 -14.96 -38.20
N SER A 163 16.15 -14.51 -37.82
CA SER A 163 15.43 -15.00 -36.64
C SER A 163 15.05 -16.47 -36.82
N LYS A 164 15.02 -17.26 -35.75
CA LYS A 164 14.91 -18.72 -35.81
C LYS A 164 13.76 -19.24 -34.98
N LEU A 165 13.14 -20.33 -35.44
CA LEU A 165 12.23 -21.15 -34.64
C LEU A 165 12.82 -22.56 -34.50
N GLY A 166 12.86 -23.11 -33.30
CA GLY A 166 13.30 -24.49 -33.10
C GLY A 166 13.38 -24.91 -31.64
N PRO A 167 13.95 -26.10 -31.36
CA PRO A 167 14.13 -26.60 -30.00
C PRO A 167 15.07 -25.69 -29.19
N ASN A 168 14.72 -25.49 -27.92
CA ASN A 168 15.53 -24.73 -26.96
C ASN A 168 16.88 -25.41 -26.64
N THR A 169 17.90 -24.59 -26.40
CA THR A 169 19.22 -25.02 -25.89
C THR A 169 19.36 -24.84 -24.38
N THR A 170 18.65 -23.87 -23.78
CA THR A 170 18.84 -23.51 -22.37
C THR A 170 18.31 -24.61 -21.45
N THR A 171 19.09 -24.97 -20.44
CA THR A 171 18.67 -25.98 -19.44
C THR A 171 17.43 -25.49 -18.68
N GLY A 172 16.47 -26.38 -18.43
CA GLY A 172 15.24 -26.05 -17.69
C GLY A 172 13.97 -25.98 -18.55
N TYR A 173 14.11 -25.97 -19.88
CA TYR A 173 12.98 -26.11 -20.82
C TYR A 173 13.41 -26.80 -22.12
N SER A 174 12.63 -27.77 -22.59
CA SER A 174 12.94 -28.59 -23.77
C SER A 174 11.95 -28.40 -24.92
N GLY A 175 11.10 -27.37 -24.86
CA GLY A 175 10.12 -27.09 -25.89
C GLY A 175 10.67 -26.26 -27.04
N VAL A 176 9.76 -25.84 -27.92
CA VAL A 176 10.07 -24.94 -29.04
C VAL A 176 10.16 -23.51 -28.51
N VAL A 177 11.15 -22.77 -29.00
CA VAL A 177 11.40 -21.35 -28.72
C VAL A 177 11.60 -20.57 -30.01
N PHE A 178 11.41 -19.26 -29.93
CA PHE A 178 11.76 -18.32 -30.98
C PHE A 178 13.01 -17.51 -30.58
N GLU A 179 14.00 -17.44 -31.45
CA GLU A 179 15.24 -16.67 -31.23
C GLU A 179 15.28 -15.50 -32.23
N PRO A 180 15.18 -14.24 -31.77
CA PRO A 180 15.37 -13.06 -32.61
C PRO A 180 16.86 -12.88 -32.93
N ILE A 181 17.17 -12.04 -33.91
CA ILE A 181 18.57 -11.66 -34.16
C ILE A 181 19.17 -10.92 -32.96
N ASN A 182 20.50 -10.94 -32.86
CA ASN A 182 21.21 -10.41 -31.68
C ASN A 182 20.95 -8.93 -31.38
N ALA A 183 20.64 -8.11 -32.39
CA ALA A 183 20.45 -6.68 -32.25
C ALA A 183 19.14 -6.26 -31.54
N PHE A 184 18.25 -7.21 -31.26
CA PHE A 184 16.95 -6.95 -30.61
C PHE A 184 16.70 -7.83 -29.38
N LYS A 185 17.71 -8.59 -28.96
CA LYS A 185 17.60 -9.51 -27.83
C LYS A 185 17.37 -8.74 -26.53
N GLY A 186 18.07 -7.62 -26.36
CA GLY A 186 17.95 -6.73 -25.21
C GLY A 186 16.61 -6.00 -25.18
N ASP A 187 16.15 -5.50 -26.33
CA ASP A 187 14.83 -4.89 -26.50
C ASP A 187 13.73 -5.84 -26.03
N ILE A 188 13.72 -7.07 -26.55
CA ILE A 188 12.73 -8.09 -26.19
C ILE A 188 12.81 -8.44 -24.70
N ALA A 189 14.02 -8.58 -24.15
CA ALA A 189 14.20 -8.84 -22.72
C ALA A 189 13.59 -7.72 -21.87
N ARG A 190 13.87 -6.45 -22.19
CA ARG A 190 13.34 -5.30 -21.44
C ARG A 190 11.84 -5.11 -21.63
N MET A 191 11.25 -5.51 -22.77
CA MET A 191 9.80 -5.57 -22.96
C MET A 191 9.15 -6.60 -22.02
N ILE A 192 9.76 -7.79 -21.89
CA ILE A 192 9.25 -8.86 -21.01
C ILE A 192 9.43 -8.49 -19.54
N PHE A 193 10.60 -7.97 -19.14
CA PHE A 193 10.84 -7.48 -17.78
C PHE A 193 9.83 -6.41 -17.38
N TYR A 194 9.56 -5.45 -18.28
CA TYR A 194 8.50 -4.47 -18.07
C TYR A 194 7.13 -5.12 -17.88
N PHE A 195 6.75 -6.08 -18.74
CA PHE A 195 5.44 -6.74 -18.65
C PHE A 195 5.26 -7.42 -17.29
N VAL A 196 6.21 -8.24 -16.87
CA VAL A 196 6.10 -9.01 -15.61
C VAL A 196 6.19 -8.13 -14.36
N THR A 197 6.78 -6.95 -14.47
CA THR A 197 6.78 -5.94 -13.40
C THR A 197 5.47 -5.18 -13.37
N ARG A 198 4.99 -4.68 -14.51
CA ARG A 198 3.75 -3.93 -14.59
C ARG A 198 2.56 -4.75 -14.13
N TYR A 199 2.44 -5.97 -14.63
CA TYR A 199 1.31 -6.86 -14.37
C TYR A 199 1.59 -7.85 -13.24
N GLN A 200 2.52 -7.52 -12.33
CA GLN A 200 2.97 -8.37 -11.22
C GLN A 200 1.81 -9.05 -10.48
N ASN A 201 0.76 -8.30 -10.14
CA ASN A 201 -0.37 -8.81 -9.35
C ASN A 201 -1.31 -9.72 -10.16
N GLN A 202 -1.26 -9.66 -11.48
CA GLN A 202 -2.07 -10.47 -12.39
C GLN A 202 -1.36 -11.77 -12.79
N ILE A 203 -0.03 -11.86 -12.66
CA ILE A 203 0.76 -13.06 -13.01
C ILE A 203 0.16 -14.37 -12.46
N PRO A 204 -0.30 -14.47 -11.20
CA PRO A 204 -0.90 -15.72 -10.69
C PRO A 204 -2.17 -16.17 -11.42
N SER A 205 -2.83 -15.28 -12.17
CA SER A 205 -4.02 -15.59 -12.96
C SER A 205 -3.71 -15.97 -14.42
N PHE A 206 -2.47 -15.79 -14.87
CA PHE A 206 -2.08 -16.08 -16.25
C PHE A 206 -1.70 -17.55 -16.41
N SER A 207 -1.89 -18.07 -17.61
CA SER A 207 -1.31 -19.37 -17.95
C SER A 207 0.22 -19.23 -18.05
N SER A 208 0.96 -20.25 -17.62
CA SER A 208 2.44 -20.20 -17.59
C SER A 208 3.06 -19.89 -18.96
N GLY A 209 2.55 -20.50 -20.04
CA GLY A 209 3.21 -20.43 -21.36
C GLY A 209 4.63 -21.00 -21.37
N ASN A 210 5.02 -21.73 -20.32
CA ASN A 210 6.40 -22.14 -20.02
C ASN A 210 7.39 -20.99 -19.78
N MET A 211 6.96 -19.72 -19.83
CA MET A 211 7.78 -18.55 -19.54
C MET A 211 7.51 -17.99 -18.13
N LEU A 212 6.25 -18.01 -17.67
CA LEU A 212 5.83 -17.48 -16.38
C LEU A 212 5.83 -18.59 -15.31
N ASP A 213 6.28 -18.26 -14.10
CA ASP A 213 6.29 -19.20 -12.95
C ASP A 213 5.06 -19.07 -12.03
N GLY A 214 4.14 -18.15 -12.35
CA GLY A 214 2.91 -17.91 -11.58
C GLY A 214 3.12 -17.14 -10.29
N THR A 215 4.34 -16.74 -9.95
CA THR A 215 4.64 -15.98 -8.74
C THR A 215 4.64 -14.47 -8.99
N THR A 216 4.34 -13.69 -7.96
CA THR A 216 4.49 -12.23 -8.02
C THR A 216 5.94 -11.80 -7.86
N THR A 217 6.78 -12.63 -7.22
CA THR A 217 8.17 -12.30 -6.89
C THR A 217 9.05 -12.34 -8.13
N ARG A 218 9.36 -13.53 -8.64
CA ARG A 218 10.19 -13.70 -9.84
C ARG A 218 9.38 -13.51 -11.12
N SER A 219 8.17 -14.04 -11.15
CA SER A 219 7.21 -14.02 -12.28
C SER A 219 7.64 -14.76 -13.55
N LEU A 220 8.93 -14.91 -13.77
CA LEU A 220 9.51 -15.71 -14.84
C LEU A 220 9.96 -17.05 -14.28
N THR A 221 9.84 -18.09 -15.10
CA THR A 221 10.55 -19.35 -14.85
C THR A 221 12.06 -19.10 -14.86
N GLN A 222 12.80 -19.94 -14.13
CA GLN A 222 14.24 -19.75 -13.96
C GLN A 222 14.99 -19.75 -15.31
N TRP A 223 14.66 -20.67 -16.21
CA TRP A 223 15.33 -20.79 -17.50
C TRP A 223 15.09 -19.56 -18.39
N GLU A 224 13.85 -19.03 -18.40
CA GLU A 224 13.50 -17.84 -19.19
C GLU A 224 14.24 -16.63 -18.61
N LEU A 225 14.25 -16.48 -17.28
CA LEU A 225 14.98 -15.39 -16.62
C LEU A 225 16.47 -15.38 -16.99
N GLU A 226 17.12 -16.54 -17.00
CA GLU A 226 18.53 -16.66 -17.37
C GLU A 226 18.81 -16.23 -18.82
N VAL A 227 17.93 -16.60 -19.76
CA VAL A 227 18.03 -16.15 -21.15
C VAL A 227 17.88 -14.63 -21.23
N LEU A 228 16.86 -14.07 -20.60
CA LEU A 228 16.56 -12.64 -20.68
C LEU A 228 17.62 -11.77 -20.00
N LEU A 229 18.20 -12.23 -18.89
CA LEU A 229 19.35 -11.56 -18.26
C LEU A 229 20.57 -11.55 -19.18
N ALA A 230 20.92 -12.71 -19.75
CA ALA A 230 22.04 -12.81 -20.69
C ALA A 230 21.84 -11.93 -21.93
N TRP A 231 20.60 -11.84 -22.42
CA TRP A 231 20.25 -10.98 -23.56
C TRP A 231 20.29 -9.49 -23.21
N ASN A 232 19.78 -9.10 -22.04
CA ASN A 232 19.88 -7.72 -21.56
C ASN A 232 21.34 -7.26 -21.43
N ASP A 233 22.24 -8.14 -21.00
CA ASP A 233 23.66 -7.82 -20.82
C ASP A 233 24.44 -7.78 -22.14
N ALA A 234 24.11 -8.69 -23.06
CA ALA A 234 24.74 -8.76 -24.37
C ALA A 234 24.28 -7.64 -25.31
N ASP A 235 23.09 -7.10 -25.10
CA ASP A 235 22.45 -6.06 -25.92
C ASP A 235 21.95 -4.89 -25.04
N PRO A 236 22.85 -3.94 -24.70
CA PRO A 236 22.54 -2.80 -23.84
C PRO A 236 21.48 -1.87 -24.45
N VAL A 237 20.87 -1.04 -23.59
CA VAL A 237 19.86 -0.06 -24.04
C VAL A 237 20.38 0.82 -25.16
N SER A 238 19.66 0.82 -26.28
CA SER A 238 19.99 1.58 -27.48
C SER A 238 19.32 2.96 -27.51
N PRO A 239 19.81 3.92 -28.33
CA PRO A 239 19.11 5.18 -28.58
C PRO A 239 17.67 4.99 -29.08
N ARG A 240 17.44 3.96 -29.91
CA ARG A 240 16.12 3.55 -30.38
C ARG A 240 15.17 3.28 -29.22
N GLU A 241 15.60 2.48 -28.25
CA GLU A 241 14.77 2.16 -27.10
C GLU A 241 14.46 3.37 -26.23
N ILE A 242 15.43 4.27 -26.04
CA ILE A 242 15.24 5.52 -25.29
C ILE A 242 14.16 6.37 -25.96
N ASP A 243 14.27 6.57 -27.28
CA ASP A 243 13.31 7.38 -28.05
C ASP A 243 11.93 6.71 -28.14
N ARG A 244 11.89 5.39 -28.32
CA ARG A 244 10.67 4.59 -28.23
C ARG A 244 10.01 4.73 -26.86
N ASN A 245 10.77 4.68 -25.77
CA ASN A 245 10.25 4.84 -24.41
C ASN A 245 9.70 6.26 -24.17
N ASN A 246 10.37 7.28 -24.72
CA ASN A 246 9.90 8.67 -24.69
C ASN A 246 8.58 8.84 -25.47
N ALA A 247 8.49 8.28 -26.67
CA ALA A 247 7.29 8.33 -27.51
C ALA A 247 6.14 7.53 -26.87
N ALA A 248 6.42 6.37 -26.27
CA ALA A 248 5.45 5.57 -25.55
C ALA A 248 4.91 6.30 -24.31
N TYR A 249 5.76 7.02 -23.57
CA TYR A 249 5.33 7.88 -22.47
C TYR A 249 4.38 8.98 -22.94
N ALA A 250 4.69 9.65 -24.05
CA ALA A 250 3.81 10.66 -24.63
C ALA A 250 2.47 10.06 -25.11
N PHE A 251 2.48 8.80 -25.55
CA PHE A 251 1.31 8.11 -26.07
C PHE A 251 0.37 7.54 -24.98
N GLN A 252 0.91 6.84 -23.97
CA GLN A 252 0.12 6.14 -22.96
C GLN A 252 0.45 6.49 -21.50
N GLY A 253 1.31 7.49 -21.24
CA GLY A 253 1.49 8.09 -19.91
C GLY A 253 2.40 7.33 -18.93
N ASN A 254 2.89 6.14 -19.27
CA ASN A 254 3.84 5.40 -18.46
C ASN A 254 5.15 5.07 -19.20
N ARG A 255 6.20 4.72 -18.45
CA ARG A 255 7.56 4.45 -18.96
C ARG A 255 8.00 3.02 -18.67
N ASN A 256 8.87 2.47 -19.50
CA ASN A 256 9.61 1.26 -19.17
C ASN A 256 10.81 1.62 -18.28
N PRO A 257 10.81 1.18 -17.00
CA PRO A 257 11.84 1.55 -16.03
C PRO A 257 13.20 0.93 -16.35
N TYR A 258 13.22 -0.18 -17.09
CA TYR A 258 14.44 -0.89 -17.46
C TYR A 258 15.14 -0.28 -18.68
N ILE A 259 14.45 0.60 -19.42
CA ILE A 259 15.09 1.46 -20.42
C ILE A 259 15.67 2.71 -19.75
N ASP A 260 14.91 3.33 -18.85
CA ASP A 260 15.34 4.55 -18.15
C ASP A 260 16.48 4.28 -17.15
N ASN A 261 16.51 3.10 -16.52
CA ASN A 261 17.52 2.67 -15.55
C ASN A 261 17.91 1.19 -15.80
N PRO A 262 18.83 0.91 -16.73
CA PRO A 262 19.13 -0.46 -17.15
C PRO A 262 19.64 -1.38 -16.03
N ASN A 263 20.36 -0.81 -15.06
CA ASN A 263 20.87 -1.55 -13.90
C ASN A 263 19.74 -2.13 -13.02
N TRP A 264 18.52 -1.59 -13.08
CA TRP A 264 17.39 -2.12 -12.31
C TRP A 264 16.97 -3.51 -12.72
N VAL A 265 17.33 -3.98 -13.92
CA VAL A 265 17.17 -5.39 -14.26
C VAL A 265 17.94 -6.26 -13.27
N HIS A 266 19.20 -5.94 -12.99
CA HIS A 266 20.03 -6.66 -12.03
C HIS A 266 19.68 -6.33 -10.58
N GLU A 267 19.24 -5.10 -10.27
CA GLU A 267 18.80 -4.82 -8.90
C GLU A 267 17.51 -5.57 -8.55
N VAL A 268 16.65 -5.90 -9.53
CA VAL A 268 15.45 -6.72 -9.33
C VAL A 268 15.78 -8.22 -9.39
N TRP A 269 16.51 -8.67 -10.41
CA TRP A 269 16.72 -10.10 -10.70
C TRP A 269 18.18 -10.58 -10.64
N GLY A 270 19.16 -9.69 -10.58
CA GLY A 270 20.61 -10.00 -10.62
C GLY A 270 21.16 -10.76 -9.42
N PHE A 271 20.30 -11.15 -8.47
CA PHE A 271 20.65 -12.11 -7.42
C PHE A 271 20.55 -13.58 -7.87
N VAL A 272 20.15 -13.88 -9.12
CA VAL A 272 20.29 -15.25 -9.65
C VAL A 272 21.72 -15.50 -10.14
N ASN A 273 22.61 -15.84 -9.22
CA ASN A 273 23.92 -16.39 -9.57
C ASN A 273 23.73 -17.80 -10.16
N THR A 274 24.56 -18.16 -11.14
CA THR A 274 24.47 -19.34 -12.04
C THR A 274 24.66 -20.72 -11.40
N THR A 275 24.48 -20.81 -10.09
CA THR A 275 24.29 -22.06 -9.35
C THR A 275 22.95 -21.93 -8.63
N PRO A 276 21.99 -22.86 -8.82
CA PRO A 276 20.76 -22.84 -8.05
C PRO A 276 21.10 -22.66 -6.58
N ASP A 277 20.62 -21.56 -5.99
CA ASP A 277 20.79 -21.37 -4.57
C ASP A 277 20.01 -22.47 -3.88
N THR A 278 20.72 -23.31 -3.14
CA THR A 278 20.16 -24.45 -2.41
C THR A 278 20.35 -24.29 -0.91
N VAL A 279 20.97 -23.19 -0.50
CA VAL A 279 21.24 -22.89 0.89
C VAL A 279 20.11 -22.01 1.38
N ALA A 280 19.40 -22.49 2.40
CA ALA A 280 18.36 -21.69 3.01
C ALA A 280 18.96 -20.54 3.83
N PRO A 281 18.24 -19.41 3.95
CA PRO A 281 18.62 -18.34 4.87
C PRO A 281 18.81 -18.83 6.30
N SER A 282 19.52 -18.06 7.11
CA SER A 282 19.60 -18.32 8.55
C SER A 282 18.22 -18.16 9.22
N THR A 283 18.00 -18.85 10.34
CA THR A 283 16.78 -18.65 11.14
C THR A 283 16.69 -17.21 11.65
N PRO A 284 15.54 -16.53 11.53
CA PRO A 284 15.32 -15.23 12.17
C PRO A 284 15.46 -15.34 13.69
N THR A 285 16.21 -14.42 14.30
CA THR A 285 16.46 -14.41 15.75
C THR A 285 15.82 -13.22 16.44
N ASN A 286 15.77 -13.23 17.78
CA ASN A 286 15.21 -12.15 18.60
C ASN A 286 13.79 -11.73 18.17
N LEU A 287 12.97 -12.71 17.79
CA LEU A 287 11.55 -12.47 17.56
C LEU A 287 10.93 -11.94 18.85
N ALA A 288 10.20 -10.84 18.71
CA ALA A 288 9.45 -10.19 19.77
C ALA A 288 8.10 -9.74 19.22
N VAL A 289 7.09 -9.70 20.09
CA VAL A 289 5.76 -9.17 19.78
C VAL A 289 5.51 -7.97 20.68
N ASN A 290 5.22 -6.83 20.08
CA ASN A 290 5.02 -5.53 20.72
C ASN A 290 3.68 -4.92 20.24
N ASN A 291 3.30 -3.75 20.79
CA ASN A 291 2.09 -3.02 20.40
C ASN A 291 0.83 -3.92 20.37
N ILE A 292 0.68 -4.78 21.38
CA ILE A 292 -0.43 -5.73 21.44
C ILE A 292 -1.70 -4.96 21.84
N THR A 293 -2.73 -5.01 21.00
CA THR A 293 -4.07 -4.46 21.25
C THR A 293 -5.08 -5.58 21.49
N GLY A 294 -6.37 -5.23 21.57
CA GLY A 294 -7.45 -6.22 21.60
C GLY A 294 -7.60 -7.01 20.30
N ASN A 295 -7.11 -6.49 19.17
CA ASN A 295 -7.29 -7.12 17.86
C ASN A 295 -6.04 -7.14 16.96
N SER A 296 -4.90 -6.66 17.46
CA SER A 296 -3.68 -6.59 16.67
C SER A 296 -2.44 -6.75 17.53
N ALA A 297 -1.30 -7.01 16.87
CA ALA A 297 0.02 -6.99 17.48
C ALA A 297 1.09 -6.79 16.40
N THR A 298 2.22 -6.20 16.75
CA THR A 298 3.37 -6.02 15.85
C THR A 298 4.47 -7.01 16.18
N ALA A 299 4.83 -7.88 15.23
CA ALA A 299 5.98 -8.76 15.33
C ALA A 299 7.25 -8.08 14.77
N THR A 300 8.37 -8.19 15.48
CA THR A 300 9.69 -7.68 15.06
C THR A 300 10.76 -8.73 15.30
N TRP A 301 11.77 -8.82 14.44
CA TRP A 301 12.88 -9.76 14.58
C TRP A 301 14.20 -9.17 14.08
N THR A 302 15.30 -9.88 14.33
CA THR A 302 16.61 -9.59 13.72
C THR A 302 16.69 -10.23 12.34
N ALA A 303 17.25 -9.49 11.38
CA ALA A 303 17.39 -9.95 10.01
C ALA A 303 18.19 -11.26 9.93
N SER A 304 17.73 -12.16 9.07
CA SER A 304 18.49 -13.32 8.64
C SER A 304 19.61 -12.91 7.68
N THR A 305 20.60 -13.77 7.55
CA THR A 305 21.65 -13.69 6.53
C THR A 305 21.53 -14.88 5.58
N ASP A 306 22.02 -14.71 4.37
CA ASP A 306 22.02 -15.74 3.34
C ASP A 306 23.30 -15.63 2.50
N ASN A 307 23.71 -16.69 1.81
CA ASN A 307 24.88 -16.70 0.92
C ASN A 307 24.67 -15.82 -0.32
N ILE A 308 23.42 -15.64 -0.76
CA ILE A 308 23.08 -14.69 -1.82
C ILE A 308 22.29 -13.53 -1.25
N ALA A 309 21.06 -13.78 -0.81
CA ALA A 309 20.18 -12.74 -0.28
C ALA A 309 18.91 -13.32 0.37
N VAL A 310 18.48 -12.69 1.46
CA VAL A 310 17.15 -12.92 2.02
C VAL A 310 16.13 -12.13 1.22
N ALA A 311 15.18 -12.80 0.57
CA ALA A 311 14.12 -12.17 -0.22
C ALA A 311 12.95 -11.67 0.63
N GLY A 312 12.70 -12.30 1.79
CA GLY A 312 11.67 -11.86 2.73
C GLY A 312 11.46 -12.83 3.88
N TYR A 313 10.36 -12.62 4.61
CA TYR A 313 9.99 -13.40 5.78
C TYR A 313 8.54 -13.83 5.72
N ASN A 314 8.25 -15.06 6.12
CA ASN A 314 6.90 -15.58 6.31
C ASN A 314 6.56 -15.57 7.81
N VAL A 315 5.43 -14.97 8.16
CA VAL A 315 4.94 -14.86 9.53
C VAL A 315 3.80 -15.86 9.72
N TYR A 316 3.94 -16.74 10.70
CA TYR A 316 2.96 -17.77 11.03
C TYR A 316 2.30 -17.46 12.38
N LEU A 317 0.98 -17.55 12.41
CA LEU A 317 0.16 -17.41 13.61
C LEU A 317 -0.47 -18.76 13.92
N ASN A 318 -0.20 -19.30 15.11
CA ASN A 318 -0.61 -20.64 15.53
C ASN A 318 -0.20 -21.75 14.53
N GLY A 319 0.97 -21.59 13.90
CA GLY A 319 1.52 -22.53 12.92
C GLY A 319 0.93 -22.41 11.51
N VAL A 320 -0.02 -21.51 11.27
CA VAL A 320 -0.61 -21.24 9.95
C VAL A 320 0.00 -19.97 9.36
N LEU A 321 0.34 -19.99 8.07
CA LEU A 321 0.88 -18.82 7.38
C LEU A 321 -0.15 -17.68 7.43
N PHE A 322 0.23 -16.58 8.07
CA PHE A 322 -0.61 -15.40 8.23
C PHE A 322 -0.31 -14.34 7.16
N GLY A 323 0.96 -14.18 6.79
CA GLY A 323 1.39 -13.26 5.74
C GLY A 323 2.90 -13.22 5.57
N SER A 324 3.39 -12.35 4.69
CA SER A 324 4.81 -12.18 4.39
C SER A 324 5.26 -10.72 4.46
N SER A 325 6.51 -10.48 4.85
CA SER A 325 7.13 -9.15 4.93
C SER A 325 8.46 -9.10 4.18
N GLY A 326 8.73 -7.99 3.50
CA GLY A 326 10.07 -7.67 2.97
C GLY A 326 10.99 -7.01 4.00
N SER A 327 10.47 -6.68 5.18
CA SER A 327 11.18 -6.01 6.28
C SER A 327 11.21 -6.90 7.52
N THR A 328 11.99 -6.53 8.54
CA THR A 328 12.06 -7.26 9.82
C THR A 328 10.94 -6.91 10.81
N THR A 329 9.79 -6.51 10.29
CA THR A 329 8.59 -6.12 11.04
C THR A 329 7.34 -6.54 10.30
N PHE A 330 6.27 -6.86 11.02
CA PHE A 330 4.97 -7.21 10.46
C PHE A 330 3.83 -6.91 11.44
N ASN A 331 2.77 -6.27 10.95
CA ASN A 331 1.58 -5.98 11.74
C ASN A 331 0.52 -7.08 11.54
N ILE A 332 0.15 -7.74 12.63
CA ILE A 332 -0.84 -8.81 12.67
C ILE A 332 -2.15 -8.19 13.13
N THR A 333 -3.19 -8.22 12.29
CA THR A 333 -4.49 -7.58 12.58
C THR A 333 -5.63 -8.59 12.52
N GLY A 334 -6.83 -8.21 12.96
CA GLY A 334 -8.01 -9.08 12.91
C GLY A 334 -7.99 -10.23 13.93
N LEU A 335 -7.27 -10.04 15.04
CA LEU A 335 -7.21 -10.99 16.15
C LEU A 335 -8.44 -10.86 17.06
N ASN A 336 -8.83 -11.96 17.70
CA ASN A 336 -9.81 -11.92 18.78
C ASN A 336 -9.21 -11.39 20.09
N PRO A 337 -9.94 -10.61 20.89
CA PRO A 337 -9.56 -10.18 22.24
C PRO A 337 -9.30 -11.33 23.21
N ASN A 338 -8.49 -11.07 24.25
CA ASN A 338 -8.18 -12.02 25.33
C ASN A 338 -7.82 -13.44 24.82
N THR A 339 -7.16 -13.53 23.67
CA THR A 339 -6.89 -14.79 22.99
C THR A 339 -5.38 -14.99 22.93
N LEU A 340 -4.94 -16.17 23.36
CA LEU A 340 -3.54 -16.58 23.28
C LEU A 340 -3.20 -16.96 21.83
N TYR A 341 -2.15 -16.34 21.30
CA TYR A 341 -1.56 -16.66 20.00
C TYR A 341 -0.08 -17.02 20.15
N SER A 342 0.40 -17.85 19.24
CA SER A 342 1.82 -18.16 19.05
C SER A 342 2.28 -17.63 17.71
N VAL A 343 3.36 -16.85 17.70
CA VAL A 343 3.97 -16.31 16.48
C VAL A 343 5.33 -16.96 16.21
N THR A 344 5.57 -17.33 14.96
CA THR A 344 6.88 -17.77 14.46
C THR A 344 7.17 -17.12 13.12
N VAL A 345 8.44 -16.99 12.77
CA VAL A 345 8.88 -16.37 11.52
C VAL A 345 9.91 -17.27 10.84
N THR A 346 9.76 -17.49 9.54
CA THR A 346 10.83 -18.04 8.67
C THR A 346 11.33 -16.96 7.73
N ALA A 347 12.57 -17.09 7.26
CA ALA A 347 13.11 -16.30 6.15
C ALA A 347 13.05 -17.14 4.87
N PHE A 348 12.92 -16.49 3.72
CA PHE A 348 13.01 -17.14 2.42
C PHE A 348 13.90 -16.33 1.48
N ASP A 349 14.54 -17.01 0.53
CA ASP A 349 15.34 -16.41 -0.54
C ASP A 349 14.56 -16.37 -1.87
N ALA A 350 15.21 -15.83 -2.91
CA ALA A 350 14.62 -15.74 -4.25
C ALA A 350 14.57 -17.10 -4.98
N ALA A 351 15.32 -18.10 -4.52
CA ALA A 351 15.34 -19.45 -5.06
C ALA A 351 14.22 -20.34 -4.47
N GLY A 352 13.57 -19.88 -3.40
CA GLY A 352 12.47 -20.58 -2.72
C GLY A 352 12.91 -21.42 -1.52
N ASN A 353 14.18 -21.33 -1.09
CA ASN A 353 14.62 -22.00 0.13
C ASN A 353 14.05 -21.26 1.34
N ASN A 354 13.60 -22.01 2.34
CA ASN A 354 13.05 -21.48 3.58
C ASN A 354 13.96 -21.86 4.75
N SER A 355 14.25 -20.90 5.62
CA SER A 355 14.96 -21.17 6.85
C SER A 355 14.12 -21.97 7.85
N PRO A 356 14.74 -22.64 8.83
CA PRO A 356 14.01 -23.14 9.98
C PRO A 356 13.31 -21.98 10.71
N ALA A 357 12.11 -22.24 11.23
CA ALA A 357 11.34 -21.25 11.98
C ALA A 357 12.09 -20.77 13.23
N SER A 358 11.89 -19.49 13.56
CA SER A 358 12.31 -18.91 14.83
C SER A 358 11.73 -19.68 16.03
N ALA A 359 12.29 -19.45 17.21
CA ALA A 359 11.61 -19.84 18.45
C ALA A 359 10.22 -19.18 18.50
N PRO A 360 9.15 -19.89 18.94
CA PRO A 360 7.82 -19.31 19.05
C PRO A 360 7.77 -18.27 20.16
N VAL A 361 7.07 -17.17 19.89
CA VAL A 361 6.71 -16.18 20.89
C VAL A 361 5.21 -16.21 21.10
N ASN A 362 4.82 -16.53 22.33
CA ASN A 362 3.42 -16.49 22.73
C ASN A 362 3.06 -15.09 23.22
N PHE A 363 1.90 -14.60 22.78
CA PHE A 363 1.33 -13.37 23.29
C PHE A 363 -0.19 -13.53 23.43
N THR A 364 -0.77 -12.87 24.41
CA THR A 364 -2.22 -12.80 24.57
C THR A 364 -2.64 -11.41 24.13
N THR A 365 -3.57 -11.31 23.17
CA THR A 365 -4.21 -10.03 22.87
C THR A 365 -4.81 -9.44 24.14
N LEU A 366 -4.83 -8.11 24.22
CA LEU A 366 -5.38 -7.47 25.41
C LEU A 366 -6.82 -7.93 25.58
N ASN A 367 -7.21 -8.14 26.84
CA ASN A 367 -8.60 -8.25 27.13
C ASN A 367 -9.23 -6.92 26.75
N VAL A 368 -10.15 -6.94 25.80
CA VAL A 368 -11.09 -5.83 25.69
C VAL A 368 -11.99 -6.04 26.89
N VAL A 369 -11.73 -5.30 27.98
CA VAL A 369 -12.79 -5.09 28.98
C VAL A 369 -13.86 -4.34 28.21
N VAL A 370 -14.76 -5.08 27.58
CA VAL A 370 -16.01 -4.56 27.09
C VAL A 370 -16.77 -4.27 28.39
N PRO A 371 -16.90 -3.00 28.82
CA PRO A 371 -17.92 -2.69 29.81
C PRO A 371 -19.23 -3.21 29.17
N PRO A 372 -20.08 -3.92 29.90
CA PRO A 372 -21.26 -4.54 29.30
C PRO A 372 -22.05 -3.48 28.51
N GLY A 373 -22.00 -3.55 27.16
CA GLY A 373 -22.77 -2.66 26.30
C GLY A 373 -22.08 -1.84 25.18
N ASN A 374 -20.79 -2.03 24.82
CA ASN A 374 -20.14 -1.19 23.78
C ASN A 374 -19.99 -1.83 22.39
N SER A 375 -20.22 -1.02 21.35
CA SER A 375 -20.27 -1.34 19.91
C SER A 375 -18.93 -1.53 19.23
N ASN A 376 -18.92 -2.31 18.13
CA ASN A 376 -17.80 -2.46 17.19
C ASN A 376 -17.74 -1.36 16.10
N GLU A 377 -18.48 -0.26 16.29
CA GLU A 377 -18.72 0.77 15.27
C GLU A 377 -19.01 2.15 15.90
N LEU A 378 -18.77 3.22 15.12
CA LEU A 378 -19.10 4.61 15.44
C LEU A 378 -20.62 4.81 15.61
N TYR A 379 -21.03 5.64 16.56
CA TYR A 379 -22.44 5.99 16.77
C TYR A 379 -22.60 7.46 17.17
N ILE A 380 -23.81 7.99 16.98
CA ILE A 380 -24.23 9.32 17.40
C ILE A 380 -24.43 9.30 18.92
N SER A 381 -23.59 10.04 19.65
CA SER A 381 -23.61 10.14 21.11
C SER A 381 -24.36 11.36 21.62
N GLU A 382 -24.39 12.47 20.87
CA GLU A 382 -25.15 13.67 21.26
C GLU A 382 -25.76 14.36 20.03
N TYR A 383 -27.02 14.78 20.17
CA TYR A 383 -27.77 15.59 19.22
C TYR A 383 -28.18 16.88 19.92
N VAL A 384 -27.86 18.04 19.36
CA VAL A 384 -28.18 19.32 19.97
C VAL A 384 -29.05 20.15 19.04
N GLU A 385 -30.30 20.38 19.44
CA GLU A 385 -31.20 21.37 18.85
C GLU A 385 -31.41 22.54 19.82
N GLY A 386 -30.58 23.57 19.66
CA GLY A 386 -30.63 24.79 20.46
C GLY A 386 -31.48 25.91 19.86
N THR A 387 -31.34 27.11 20.39
CA THR A 387 -31.97 28.31 19.81
C THR A 387 -31.25 28.77 18.54
N SER A 388 -31.96 29.35 17.58
CA SER A 388 -31.37 29.88 16.34
C SER A 388 -30.57 28.79 15.59
N ASN A 389 -29.32 29.06 15.21
CA ASN A 389 -28.46 28.11 14.49
C ASN A 389 -27.69 27.14 15.39
N ASN A 390 -27.99 27.06 16.70
CA ASN A 390 -27.28 26.15 17.61
C ASN A 390 -27.65 24.70 17.28
N ARG A 391 -26.86 24.08 16.39
CA ARG A 391 -27.02 22.69 15.95
C ARG A 391 -25.68 21.98 16.03
N ALA A 392 -25.65 20.81 16.65
CA ALA A 392 -24.46 19.97 16.70
C ALA A 392 -24.81 18.48 16.74
N ILE A 393 -23.92 17.67 16.17
CA ILE A 393 -23.91 16.21 16.26
C ILE A 393 -22.55 15.81 16.81
N GLU A 394 -22.57 14.98 17.84
CA GLU A 394 -21.38 14.32 18.36
C GLU A 394 -21.42 12.82 18.01
N LEU A 395 -20.27 12.31 17.59
CA LEU A 395 -20.05 10.90 17.35
C LEU A 395 -19.01 10.37 18.35
N THR A 396 -19.21 9.16 18.86
CA THR A 396 -18.26 8.52 19.78
C THR A 396 -17.68 7.25 19.18
N ASN A 397 -16.35 7.16 19.11
CA ASN A 397 -15.67 5.91 18.79
C ASN A 397 -15.60 5.04 20.05
N ALA A 398 -16.56 4.13 20.24
CA ALA A 398 -16.49 3.14 21.33
C ALA A 398 -15.70 1.87 20.95
N THR A 399 -15.02 1.87 19.80
CA THR A 399 -14.18 0.73 19.37
C THR A 399 -12.79 0.83 20.00
N PRO A 400 -12.06 -0.29 20.12
CA PRO A 400 -10.74 -0.29 20.74
C PRO A 400 -9.64 0.29 19.86
N ASP A 401 -9.91 0.61 18.59
CA ASP A 401 -8.93 1.10 17.63
C ASP A 401 -9.32 2.46 17.03
N PRO A 402 -8.34 3.24 16.56
CA PRO A 402 -8.64 4.46 15.83
C PRO A 402 -9.47 4.15 14.57
N ILE A 403 -10.52 4.94 14.33
CA ILE A 403 -11.35 4.84 13.13
C ILE A 403 -10.95 5.92 12.12
N ASP A 404 -10.67 5.52 10.87
CA ASP A 404 -10.58 6.45 9.75
C ASP A 404 -11.99 6.88 9.31
N LEU A 405 -12.24 8.19 9.38
CA LEU A 405 -13.54 8.80 9.10
C LEU A 405 -13.78 9.03 7.59
N SER A 406 -12.80 8.78 6.72
CA SER A 406 -12.89 9.02 5.27
C SER A 406 -14.08 8.35 4.57
N ASN A 407 -14.55 7.24 5.13
CA ASN A 407 -15.68 6.46 4.63
C ASN A 407 -17.02 6.82 5.30
N TYR A 408 -17.05 7.79 6.21
CA TYR A 408 -18.21 8.15 7.00
C TYR A 408 -18.82 9.49 6.56
N SER A 409 -20.13 9.63 6.72
CA SER A 409 -20.85 10.87 6.42
C SER A 409 -22.10 11.02 7.28
N ILE A 410 -22.52 12.27 7.51
CA ILE A 410 -23.80 12.61 8.15
C ILE A 410 -24.77 13.08 7.08
N GLN A 411 -26.04 12.68 7.18
CA GLN A 411 -27.13 13.12 6.30
C GLN A 411 -28.41 13.37 7.11
N LYS A 412 -29.39 14.07 6.52
CA LYS A 412 -30.67 14.39 7.17
C LYS A 412 -31.87 14.03 6.30
N GLN A 413 -33.00 13.64 6.89
CA GLN A 413 -34.31 13.64 6.22
C GLN A 413 -35.06 14.94 6.54
N VAL A 414 -35.51 15.65 5.50
CA VAL A 414 -36.20 16.93 5.66
C VAL A 414 -37.68 16.71 5.99
N ASN A 415 -38.15 17.30 7.10
CA ASN A 415 -39.47 17.14 7.68
C ASN A 415 -39.88 15.67 7.87
N GLY A 416 -38.93 14.84 8.28
CA GLY A 416 -39.16 13.43 8.59
C GLY A 416 -39.62 12.58 7.42
N ALA A 417 -39.37 12.99 6.18
CA ALA A 417 -39.77 12.26 4.98
C ALA A 417 -38.79 12.44 3.81
N GLY A 418 -38.94 11.59 2.78
CA GLY A 418 -38.20 11.71 1.52
C GLY A 418 -36.82 11.07 1.54
N ALA A 419 -35.97 11.43 0.57
CA ALA A 419 -34.60 10.92 0.51
C ALA A 419 -33.69 11.60 1.53
N TRP A 420 -32.64 10.90 1.95
CA TRP A 420 -31.56 11.51 2.70
C TRP A 420 -30.90 12.64 1.89
N GLY A 421 -30.69 13.79 2.51
CA GLY A 421 -30.13 15.00 1.91
C GLY A 421 -28.93 15.53 2.68
N GLY A 422 -28.14 16.37 2.00
CA GLY A 422 -26.94 17.02 2.55
C GLY A 422 -25.87 16.01 2.99
N ASN A 423 -25.36 15.21 2.04
CA ASN A 423 -24.26 14.31 2.30
C ASN A 423 -23.00 15.07 2.74
N PHE A 424 -22.70 15.03 4.03
CA PHE A 424 -21.56 15.70 4.63
C PHE A 424 -20.48 14.67 4.98
N PRO A 425 -19.44 14.51 4.15
CA PRO A 425 -18.35 13.57 4.42
C PRO A 425 -17.52 14.03 5.62
N LEU A 426 -17.15 13.08 6.47
CA LEU A 426 -16.26 13.30 7.60
C LEU A 426 -14.80 13.09 7.18
N THR A 427 -13.87 13.64 7.95
CA THR A 427 -12.44 13.52 7.68
C THR A 427 -11.64 13.38 8.97
N GLY A 428 -10.47 12.75 8.87
CA GLY A 428 -9.55 12.56 9.99
C GLY A 428 -9.63 11.16 10.58
N THR A 429 -8.95 10.99 11.72
CA THR A 429 -8.92 9.73 12.45
C THR A 429 -9.42 9.99 13.87
N LEU A 430 -10.40 9.21 14.30
CA LEU A 430 -10.98 9.32 15.63
C LEU A 430 -10.38 8.25 16.54
N ALA A 431 -9.67 8.66 17.59
CA ALA A 431 -9.05 7.74 18.53
C ALA A 431 -10.12 6.93 19.31
N PRO A 432 -9.75 5.77 19.89
CA PRO A 432 -10.61 5.02 20.79
C PRO A 432 -11.14 5.89 21.93
N ASN A 433 -12.41 5.75 22.27
CA ASN A 433 -13.10 6.43 23.36
C ASN A 433 -12.99 7.97 23.32
N THR A 434 -12.90 8.55 22.12
CA THR A 434 -12.96 10.00 21.94
C THR A 434 -14.18 10.40 21.12
N ALA A 435 -14.60 11.65 21.30
CA ALA A 435 -15.73 12.26 20.61
C ALA A 435 -15.27 13.03 19.36
N PHE A 436 -16.14 13.10 18.36
CA PHE A 436 -16.00 13.92 17.17
C PHE A 436 -17.23 14.80 17.00
N VAL A 437 -17.04 16.12 17.03
CA VAL A 437 -18.15 17.09 17.04
C VAL A 437 -18.23 17.82 15.71
N VAL A 438 -19.40 17.71 15.07
CA VAL A 438 -19.77 18.54 13.91
C VAL A 438 -20.83 19.54 14.34
N LYS A 439 -20.60 20.84 14.11
CA LYS A 439 -21.58 21.89 14.42
C LYS A 439 -21.99 22.72 13.21
N ASN A 440 -23.13 23.39 13.30
CA ASN A 440 -23.49 24.42 12.34
C ASN A 440 -22.49 25.59 12.42
N PHE A 441 -22.03 26.05 11.27
CA PHE A 441 -21.05 27.13 11.16
C PHE A 441 -21.51 28.43 11.84
N ASN A 442 -22.81 28.74 11.79
CA ASN A 442 -23.40 29.92 12.40
C ASN A 442 -23.84 29.71 13.86
N ALA A 443 -23.53 28.55 14.47
CA ALA A 443 -23.88 28.25 15.85
C ALA A 443 -23.06 29.12 16.83
N THR A 444 -23.75 29.70 17.81
CA THR A 444 -23.20 30.50 18.90
C THR A 444 -23.55 29.85 20.24
N PHE A 445 -22.92 28.71 20.53
CA PHE A 445 -23.05 28.03 21.81
C PHE A 445 -22.43 28.86 22.94
N THR A 446 -23.04 28.80 24.12
CA THR A 446 -22.50 29.44 25.34
C THR A 446 -21.48 28.57 26.06
N CYS A 447 -21.53 27.25 25.85
CA CYS A 447 -20.54 26.31 26.39
C CYS A 447 -19.21 26.39 25.64
N THR A 448 -18.13 25.98 26.31
CA THR A 448 -16.79 25.88 25.69
C THR A 448 -16.52 24.44 25.29
N PHE A 449 -16.36 24.20 23.99
CA PHE A 449 -15.91 22.94 23.40
C PHE A 449 -15.19 23.21 22.08
N THR A 450 -14.40 22.25 21.61
CA THR A 450 -13.78 22.30 20.28
C THR A 450 -14.63 21.47 19.31
N ALA A 451 -15.04 22.07 18.20
CA ALA A 451 -15.65 21.33 17.11
C ALA A 451 -14.57 20.86 16.14
N ASP A 452 -14.61 19.58 15.76
CA ASP A 452 -13.69 19.00 14.77
C ASP A 452 -14.03 19.45 13.36
N MET A 453 -15.32 19.64 13.08
CA MET A 453 -15.81 20.13 11.78
C MET A 453 -16.98 21.09 11.94
N THR A 454 -17.15 21.95 10.93
CA THR A 454 -18.32 22.84 10.81
C THR A 454 -18.99 22.66 9.46
N ALA A 455 -20.32 22.74 9.44
CA ALA A 455 -21.13 22.63 8.23
C ALA A 455 -22.08 23.84 8.10
N THR A 456 -22.32 24.31 6.87
CA THR A 456 -23.30 25.36 6.57
C THR A 456 -24.56 24.76 5.96
N GLY A 457 -25.73 24.96 6.58
CA GLY A 457 -26.99 24.40 6.10
C GLY A 457 -27.09 22.89 6.38
N THR A 458 -27.68 22.14 5.45
CA THR A 458 -27.91 20.69 5.58
C THR A 458 -26.59 19.92 5.63
N PRO A 459 -26.41 18.93 6.54
CA PRO A 459 -27.41 18.35 7.44
C PRO A 459 -27.52 19.04 8.80
N LEU A 460 -26.71 20.06 9.09
CA LEU A 460 -26.66 20.77 10.38
C LEU A 460 -27.68 21.92 10.47
N ASP A 461 -28.75 21.88 9.67
CA ASP A 461 -29.92 22.76 9.72
C ASP A 461 -31.17 22.00 10.17
N PHE A 462 -30.99 20.87 10.87
CA PHE A 462 -32.07 20.05 11.38
C PHE A 462 -32.95 20.80 12.38
N ASN A 463 -34.21 20.40 12.48
CA ASN A 463 -35.14 20.79 13.54
C ASN A 463 -35.92 19.57 14.04
N GLY A 464 -36.84 19.78 14.99
CA GLY A 464 -37.43 18.73 15.81
C GLY A 464 -38.01 17.50 15.12
N ASN A 465 -38.36 17.57 13.83
CA ASN A 465 -38.88 16.46 13.04
C ASN A 465 -37.94 15.99 11.93
N ASP A 466 -36.68 16.41 11.91
CA ASP A 466 -35.68 16.04 10.92
C ASP A 466 -34.73 14.94 11.45
N PRO A 467 -34.89 13.67 11.05
CA PRO A 467 -33.94 12.62 11.40
C PRO A 467 -32.55 12.89 10.85
N VAL A 468 -31.53 12.61 11.66
CA VAL A 468 -30.12 12.67 11.25
C VAL A 468 -29.53 11.27 11.28
N GLY A 469 -28.92 10.86 10.17
CA GLY A 469 -28.32 9.55 9.99
C GLY A 469 -26.80 9.61 9.86
N LEU A 470 -26.12 8.63 10.45
CA LEU A 470 -24.71 8.34 10.25
C LEU A 470 -24.56 7.21 9.23
N PHE A 471 -23.69 7.41 8.25
CA PHE A 471 -23.47 6.47 7.15
C PHE A 471 -22.01 6.03 7.07
N LYS A 472 -21.78 4.80 6.63
CA LYS A 472 -20.47 4.24 6.30
C LYS A 472 -20.53 3.63 4.90
N ASN A 473 -19.67 4.06 4.00
CA ASN A 473 -19.69 3.65 2.58
C ASN A 473 -21.08 3.83 1.93
N GLY A 474 -21.82 4.87 2.32
CA GLY A 474 -23.18 5.14 1.84
C GLY A 474 -24.29 4.29 2.47
N VAL A 475 -23.98 3.39 3.41
CA VAL A 475 -24.96 2.57 4.15
C VAL A 475 -25.26 3.20 5.50
N LEU A 476 -26.54 3.36 5.85
CA LEU A 476 -26.98 3.87 7.15
C LEU A 476 -26.55 2.90 8.26
N ILE A 477 -25.82 3.40 9.26
CA ILE A 477 -25.38 2.62 10.41
C ILE A 477 -26.03 3.07 11.72
N ASP A 478 -26.36 4.36 11.86
CA ASP A 478 -26.99 4.90 13.08
C ASP A 478 -27.94 6.05 12.75
N ILE A 479 -28.94 6.28 13.61
CA ILE A 479 -29.95 7.33 13.42
C ILE A 479 -30.40 7.94 14.74
N VAL A 480 -30.65 9.25 14.71
CA VAL A 480 -31.46 9.98 15.69
C VAL A 480 -32.69 10.55 14.99
N GLY A 481 -33.88 10.29 15.51
CA GLY A 481 -35.16 10.57 14.86
C GLY A 481 -35.74 9.41 14.03
N THR A 482 -37.06 9.39 13.87
CA THR A 482 -37.76 8.29 13.18
C THR A 482 -37.62 8.40 11.66
N PHE A 483 -36.99 7.40 11.02
CA PHE A 483 -36.93 7.32 9.56
C PHE A 483 -38.34 7.30 8.95
N ASN A 484 -38.62 8.21 8.01
CA ASN A 484 -39.96 8.44 7.47
C ASN A 484 -41.04 8.69 8.55
N GLY A 485 -40.68 9.35 9.65
CA GLY A 485 -41.58 9.67 10.78
C GLY A 485 -42.63 10.75 10.50
N GLY A 486 -42.56 11.44 9.36
CA GLY A 486 -43.46 12.53 9.00
C GLY A 486 -43.22 13.78 9.85
N SER A 487 -44.26 14.61 10.03
CA SER A 487 -44.14 15.94 10.66
C SER A 487 -44.13 15.93 12.20
N ALA A 488 -44.02 14.76 12.84
CA ALA A 488 -44.04 14.66 14.29
C ALA A 488 -42.65 14.96 14.87
N ASP A 489 -42.60 15.89 15.82
CA ASP A 489 -41.35 16.25 16.49
C ASP A 489 -40.90 15.15 17.45
N PHE A 490 -39.65 14.73 17.33
CA PHE A 490 -38.99 13.82 18.28
C PHE A 490 -38.00 14.56 19.21
N ALA A 491 -37.50 15.73 18.81
CA ALA A 491 -36.45 16.46 19.55
C ALA A 491 -36.47 17.99 19.41
N ALA A 492 -37.63 18.60 19.15
CA ALA A 492 -37.75 20.07 19.01
C ALA A 492 -37.17 20.79 20.23
N ASP A 493 -36.30 21.78 19.99
CA ASP A 493 -35.64 22.61 21.02
C ASP A 493 -35.05 21.78 22.19
N THR A 494 -34.42 20.65 21.88
CA THR A 494 -33.93 19.69 22.86
C THR A 494 -32.50 19.23 22.55
N THR A 495 -31.73 18.96 23.61
CA THR A 495 -30.49 18.19 23.50
C THR A 495 -30.77 16.74 23.89
N LEU A 496 -30.37 15.79 23.05
CA LEU A 496 -30.46 14.36 23.32
C LEU A 496 -29.06 13.79 23.51
N ARG A 497 -28.85 13.00 24.57
CA ARG A 497 -27.61 12.25 24.79
C ARG A 497 -27.89 10.77 24.79
N ARG A 498 -27.08 10.01 24.06
CA ARG A 498 -27.22 8.56 23.96
C ARG A 498 -26.89 7.93 25.31
N ASN A 499 -27.78 7.08 25.84
CA ASN A 499 -27.57 6.34 27.09
C ASN A 499 -27.19 4.86 26.85
N VAL A 500 -26.99 4.49 25.59
CA VAL A 500 -26.46 3.20 25.13
C VAL A 500 -25.26 3.46 24.23
N ASN A 501 -24.34 2.50 24.15
CA ASN A 501 -23.08 2.70 23.45
C ASN A 501 -23.01 1.88 22.16
N ASN A 502 -24.14 1.79 21.43
CA ASN A 502 -24.21 1.10 20.14
C ASN A 502 -25.04 1.87 19.11
N PRO A 503 -24.64 1.83 17.83
CA PRO A 503 -25.43 2.38 16.75
C PRO A 503 -26.69 1.55 16.53
N SER A 504 -27.73 2.20 16.04
CA SER A 504 -29.01 1.61 15.71
C SER A 504 -29.55 2.29 14.46
N THR A 505 -29.95 1.51 13.46
CA THR A 505 -30.64 2.03 12.27
C THR A 505 -32.12 2.31 12.53
N THR A 506 -32.59 2.14 13.76
CA THR A 506 -33.96 2.42 14.18
C THR A 506 -33.95 3.25 15.45
N TYR A 507 -34.60 4.42 15.39
CA TYR A 507 -34.69 5.32 16.53
C TYR A 507 -35.62 4.76 17.61
N SER A 508 -35.14 4.76 18.85
CA SER A 508 -35.94 4.52 20.05
C SER A 508 -35.65 5.61 21.06
N ALA A 509 -36.66 6.38 21.46
CA ALA A 509 -36.50 7.43 22.47
C ALA A 509 -35.94 6.91 23.81
N THR A 510 -36.11 5.63 24.13
CA THR A 510 -35.56 5.03 25.35
C THR A 510 -34.03 4.95 25.37
N GLN A 511 -33.38 5.10 24.21
CA GLN A 511 -31.91 5.11 24.07
C GLN A 511 -31.31 6.50 24.28
N TRP A 512 -32.12 7.49 24.65
CA TRP A 512 -31.73 8.89 24.72
C TRP A 512 -32.24 9.53 26.00
N ASP A 513 -31.34 10.23 26.68
CA ASP A 513 -31.68 11.14 27.76
C ASP A 513 -31.91 12.54 27.19
N SER A 514 -32.99 13.19 27.62
CA SER A 514 -33.43 14.48 27.11
C SER A 514 -33.02 15.61 28.06
N PHE A 515 -32.44 16.67 27.50
CA PHE A 515 -31.98 17.85 28.23
C PHE A 515 -32.58 19.13 27.63
N PRO A 516 -32.68 20.22 28.42
CA PRO A 516 -33.21 21.50 27.94
C PRO A 516 -32.46 22.06 26.72
N VAL A 517 -33.14 22.90 25.95
CA VAL A 517 -32.58 23.68 24.84
C VAL A 517 -31.24 24.33 25.21
N ASN A 518 -30.29 24.34 24.28
CA ASN A 518 -28.93 24.89 24.44
C ASN A 518 -28.03 24.18 25.47
N THR A 519 -28.39 22.99 25.95
CA THR A 519 -27.47 22.18 26.76
C THR A 519 -26.33 21.68 25.87
N CYS A 520 -25.09 22.05 26.18
CA CYS A 520 -23.89 21.78 25.37
C CYS A 520 -22.62 21.49 26.20
N ASP A 521 -22.78 21.23 27.50
CA ASP A 521 -21.70 21.08 28.48
C ASP A 521 -20.84 19.81 28.30
N ASN A 522 -21.33 18.81 27.55
CA ASN A 522 -20.61 17.57 27.29
C ASN A 522 -20.12 17.40 25.84
N LEU A 523 -20.37 18.37 24.96
CA LEU A 523 -19.85 18.29 23.59
C LEU A 523 -18.32 18.21 23.61
N GLY A 524 -17.78 17.21 22.93
CA GLY A 524 -16.35 16.89 22.87
C GLY A 524 -15.90 15.89 23.94
N ILE A 525 -16.81 15.33 24.74
CA ILE A 525 -16.52 14.34 25.77
C ILE A 525 -17.26 13.05 25.43
N ALA A 526 -16.51 12.01 25.05
CA ALA A 526 -17.11 10.70 24.81
C ALA A 526 -17.69 10.11 26.10
N ASN A 527 -18.91 9.57 26.03
CA ASN A 527 -19.56 8.79 27.09
C ASN A 527 -19.60 9.47 28.48
N PRO A 528 -20.16 10.69 28.60
CA PRO A 528 -20.19 11.41 29.88
C PRO A 528 -21.10 10.74 30.93
N ALA A 529 -21.94 9.77 30.54
CA ALA A 529 -22.83 9.04 31.45
C ALA A 529 -22.13 7.98 32.33
N SER A 530 -20.86 7.63 32.07
CA SER A 530 -20.12 6.62 32.87
C SER A 530 -19.45 7.15 34.15
N VAL A 531 -19.68 8.41 34.54
CA VAL A 531 -19.02 9.03 35.70
C VAL A 531 -19.73 8.70 37.02
N LEU A 532 -19.84 7.41 37.38
CA LEU A 532 -20.15 6.96 38.75
C LEU A 532 -19.58 5.56 39.03
N ALA A 533 -18.35 5.27 38.59
CA ALA A 533 -17.60 4.10 39.04
C ALA A 533 -16.38 4.54 39.86
N THR A 534 -16.39 4.24 41.15
CA THR A 534 -15.25 4.35 42.10
C THR A 534 -14.19 3.27 41.85
N VAL A 535 -13.91 2.93 40.59
CA VAL A 535 -12.90 1.94 40.24
C VAL A 535 -11.67 2.69 39.74
N GLU A 536 -10.54 2.43 40.39
CA GLU A 536 -9.24 3.05 40.15
C GLU A 536 -8.96 3.27 38.66
N ASN A 537 -8.53 4.51 38.34
CA ASN A 537 -8.12 4.92 37.01
C ASN A 537 -7.13 3.92 36.38
N ASP A 538 -7.55 3.40 35.23
CA ASP A 538 -6.78 3.24 34.00
C ASP A 538 -5.32 2.76 34.13
N LEU A 539 -5.14 1.44 33.99
CA LEU A 539 -3.82 0.80 33.90
C LEU A 539 -3.20 0.85 32.48
N SER A 540 -3.81 1.54 31.51
CA SER A 540 -3.28 1.59 30.14
C SER A 540 -2.07 2.53 29.93
N GLN A 541 -1.56 3.18 30.99
CA GLN A 541 -0.22 3.79 31.05
C GLN A 541 0.56 3.42 32.34
N SER A 542 0.24 2.28 32.96
CA SER A 542 0.84 1.96 34.25
C SER A 542 2.31 1.59 34.15
N TRP A 543 3.15 2.38 34.81
CA TRP A 543 4.52 1.99 35.08
C TRP A 543 4.52 0.74 35.98
N SER A 544 5.14 -0.34 35.51
CA SER A 544 5.33 -1.55 36.29
C SER A 544 6.77 -1.68 36.78
N VAL A 545 6.95 -2.39 37.89
CA VAL A 545 8.25 -2.61 38.54
C VAL A 545 8.68 -4.06 38.45
N TYR A 546 9.95 -4.31 38.12
CA TYR A 546 10.53 -5.65 38.18
C TYR A 546 12.02 -5.62 38.60
N PRO A 547 12.57 -6.69 39.18
CA PRO A 547 11.82 -7.76 39.83
C PRO A 547 11.06 -7.20 41.06
N ASN A 548 9.88 -7.75 41.30
CA ASN A 548 9.10 -7.50 42.51
C ASN A 548 8.73 -8.86 43.11
N PRO A 549 9.37 -9.32 44.21
CA PRO A 549 10.27 -8.56 45.10
C PRO A 549 11.63 -8.21 44.50
N VAL A 550 12.17 -7.06 44.91
CA VAL A 550 13.44 -6.49 44.47
C VAL A 550 14.60 -7.41 44.82
N LYS A 551 15.50 -7.62 43.85
CA LYS A 551 16.72 -8.41 44.01
C LYS A 551 17.95 -7.52 43.93
N ASN A 552 18.93 -7.77 44.81
CA ASN A 552 20.21 -7.06 44.85
C ASN A 552 20.09 -5.53 44.99
N GLY A 553 19.00 -5.03 45.58
CA GLY A 553 18.74 -3.59 45.71
C GLY A 553 18.50 -2.87 44.37
N ILE A 554 18.15 -3.60 43.30
CA ILE A 554 17.94 -3.04 41.97
C ILE A 554 16.48 -3.21 41.54
N LEU A 555 15.84 -2.10 41.23
CA LEU A 555 14.46 -2.00 40.74
C LEU A 555 14.48 -1.47 39.30
N TYR A 556 13.81 -2.14 38.38
CA TYR A 556 13.61 -1.69 36.99
C TYR A 556 12.18 -1.24 36.79
N ILE A 557 12.00 -0.19 36.00
CA ILE A 557 10.69 0.36 35.64
C ILE A 557 10.41 0.03 34.17
N LEU A 558 9.23 -0.51 33.90
CA LEU A 558 8.69 -0.68 32.55
C LEU A 558 7.56 0.32 32.38
N GLY A 559 7.64 1.17 31.36
CA GLY A 559 6.65 2.19 31.07
C GLY A 559 7.13 3.08 29.92
N GLU A 560 6.20 3.81 29.32
CA GLU A 560 6.52 4.83 28.31
C GLU A 560 7.03 6.13 28.97
N ASP A 561 7.71 6.98 28.19
CA ASP A 561 8.17 8.32 28.60
C ASP A 561 9.05 8.39 29.87
N LEU A 562 9.73 7.29 30.25
CA LEU A 562 10.65 7.26 31.39
C LEU A 562 11.70 8.38 31.33
N ASN A 563 12.20 8.70 30.14
CA ASN A 563 13.19 9.75 29.90
C ASN A 563 12.72 11.17 30.26
N GLN A 564 11.41 11.40 30.37
CA GLN A 564 10.82 12.70 30.73
C GLN A 564 10.78 12.92 32.26
N VAL A 565 11.01 11.86 33.05
CA VAL A 565 10.95 11.98 34.51
C VAL A 565 12.18 12.65 35.08
N ASN A 566 11.93 13.81 35.69
CA ASN A 566 12.96 14.63 36.30
C ASN A 566 13.28 14.22 37.74
N ARG A 567 12.41 13.47 38.42
CA ARG A 567 12.55 13.12 39.84
C ARG A 567 11.74 11.86 40.20
N ALA A 568 12.35 10.95 40.96
CA ALA A 568 11.70 9.81 41.59
C ALA A 568 11.91 9.83 43.11
N GLU A 569 10.90 9.40 43.86
CA GLU A 569 10.87 9.36 45.32
C GLU A 569 10.42 7.97 45.79
N ILE A 570 11.08 7.42 46.80
CA ILE A 570 10.72 6.14 47.43
C ILE A 570 10.20 6.41 48.84
N TYR A 571 9.02 5.92 49.17
CA TYR A 571 8.39 6.02 50.49
C TYR A 571 8.18 4.63 51.11
N ASP A 572 8.21 4.53 52.43
CA ASP A 572 7.67 3.37 53.13
C ASP A 572 6.14 3.42 53.25
N MET A 573 5.51 2.37 53.79
CA MET A 573 4.06 2.32 53.97
C MET A 573 3.51 3.28 55.04
N ASN A 574 4.37 3.88 55.86
CA ASN A 574 3.99 4.94 56.80
C ASN A 574 4.07 6.34 56.17
N GLY A 575 4.49 6.43 54.90
CA GLY A 575 4.68 7.68 54.17
C GLY A 575 6.01 8.37 54.45
N ALA A 576 6.97 7.73 55.12
CA ALA A 576 8.29 8.30 55.33
C ALA A 576 9.11 8.23 54.03
N LEU A 577 9.74 9.35 53.65
CA LEU A 577 10.59 9.44 52.46
C LEU A 577 11.93 8.75 52.71
N ILE A 578 12.25 7.73 51.93
CA ILE A 578 13.43 6.86 52.07
C ILE A 578 14.55 7.26 51.12
N GLN A 579 14.22 7.63 49.88
CA GLN A 579 15.21 7.97 48.86
C GLN A 579 14.64 8.92 47.81
N VAL A 580 15.47 9.84 47.32
CA VAL A 580 15.18 10.71 46.18
C VAL A 580 16.23 10.44 45.09
N ILE A 581 15.79 10.34 43.84
CA ILE A 581 16.66 10.20 42.66
C ILE A 581 16.29 11.28 41.65
N ASP A 582 17.24 12.15 41.32
CA ASP A 582 17.06 13.15 40.26
C ASP A 582 17.36 12.53 38.89
N LYS A 583 16.51 12.84 37.91
CA LYS A 583 16.60 12.38 36.51
C LYS A 583 16.88 10.86 36.41
N PRO A 584 16.07 10.02 37.07
CA PRO A 584 16.36 8.60 37.29
C PRO A 584 16.54 7.79 36.00
N PHE A 585 15.93 8.22 34.88
CA PHE A 585 15.86 7.40 33.67
C PHE A 585 16.51 8.01 32.42
N ARG A 586 17.49 8.91 32.58
CA ARG A 586 18.19 9.51 31.42
C ARG A 586 19.01 8.53 30.60
N SER A 587 19.55 7.48 31.22
CA SER A 587 20.47 6.52 30.58
C SER A 587 20.14 5.06 30.88
N SER A 588 19.11 4.80 31.69
CA SER A 588 18.65 3.44 32.03
C SER A 588 17.24 3.48 32.61
N ASN A 589 16.51 2.38 32.63
CA ASN A 589 15.22 2.27 33.33
C ASN A 589 15.35 1.75 34.78
N LYS A 590 16.53 1.96 35.39
CA LYS A 590 16.95 1.30 36.63
C LYS A 590 17.06 2.28 37.80
N ILE A 591 16.54 1.90 38.96
CA ILE A 591 16.76 2.54 40.27
C ILE A 591 17.60 1.60 41.14
N ILE A 592 18.64 2.16 41.78
CA ILE A 592 19.41 1.48 42.83
C ILE A 592 18.91 1.98 44.19
N LEU A 593 18.35 1.07 44.97
CA LEU A 593 17.86 1.33 46.32
C LEU A 593 19.02 1.41 47.31
N ARG A 594 19.05 2.47 48.12
CA ARG A 594 20.06 2.68 49.16
C ARG A 594 19.44 2.45 50.54
N ASN A 595 20.02 1.56 51.33
CA ASN A 595 19.63 1.29 52.73
C ASN A 595 18.18 0.83 52.95
N SER A 596 17.54 0.18 51.97
CA SER A 596 16.18 -0.35 52.12
C SER A 596 16.17 -1.64 52.96
N THR A 597 15.41 -1.64 54.05
CA THR A 597 15.11 -2.83 54.84
C THR A 597 14.05 -3.69 54.14
N LYS A 598 13.82 -4.92 54.61
CA LYS A 598 12.76 -5.77 54.06
C LYS A 598 11.39 -5.13 54.33
N GLY A 599 10.54 -5.01 53.31
CA GLY A 599 9.23 -4.39 53.45
C GLY A 599 8.58 -3.96 52.15
N ASN A 600 7.40 -3.34 52.28
CA ASN A 600 6.64 -2.76 51.18
C ASN A 600 6.98 -1.27 51.05
N TYR A 601 7.13 -0.81 49.82
CA TYR A 601 7.49 0.56 49.49
C TYR A 601 6.62 1.10 48.35
N ILE A 602 6.57 2.42 48.23
CA ILE A 602 5.90 3.15 47.16
C ILE A 602 6.97 3.93 46.39
N LEU A 603 7.05 3.72 45.08
CA LEU A 603 7.76 4.59 44.15
C LEU A 603 6.79 5.65 43.64
N LYS A 604 7.20 6.92 43.66
CA LYS A 604 6.50 8.05 43.04
C LYS A 604 7.42 8.74 42.03
N ALA A 605 6.93 8.99 40.82
CA ALA A 605 7.68 9.63 39.75
C ALA A 605 6.74 10.45 38.85
N GLY A 606 6.74 11.78 39.00
CA GLY A 606 5.75 12.63 38.33
C GLY A 606 4.33 12.35 38.81
N SER A 607 3.40 12.11 37.88
CA SER A 607 2.02 11.67 38.15
C SER A 607 1.93 10.17 38.46
N TYR A 608 2.99 9.40 38.24
CA TYR A 608 3.00 7.95 38.43
C TYR A 608 3.33 7.56 39.87
N SER A 609 2.64 6.53 40.38
CA SER A 609 3.01 5.87 41.62
C SER A 609 2.75 4.37 41.54
N THR A 610 3.63 3.57 42.14
CA THR A 610 3.51 2.10 42.13
C THR A 610 4.12 1.48 43.38
N LYS A 611 3.60 0.32 43.80
CA LYS A 611 4.05 -0.39 45.00
C LYS A 611 5.05 -1.49 44.63
N PHE A 612 6.07 -1.69 45.45
CA PHE A 612 7.03 -2.78 45.29
C PHE A 612 7.51 -3.33 46.65
N ILE A 613 8.03 -4.55 46.63
CA ILE A 613 8.48 -5.29 47.81
C ILE A 613 10.00 -5.39 47.77
N VAL A 614 10.68 -5.13 48.89
CA VAL A 614 12.10 -5.43 49.09
C VAL A 614 12.21 -6.66 50.00
N ASN A 615 12.91 -7.69 49.53
CA ASN A 615 13.03 -8.98 50.22
C ASN A 615 14.37 -9.20 50.92
#